data_AF-A0A2U8WEZ5-F1
#
_entry.id   AF-A0A2U8WEZ5-F1
#
_cell.length_a   1.000
_cell.length_b   1.000
_cell.length_c   1.000
_cell.angle_alpha   90.00
_cell.angle_beta   90.00
_cell.angle_gamma   90.00
#
_symmetry.space_group_name_H-M   'P 1'
#
loop_
_entity.id
_entity.type
_entity.pdbx_description
1 polymer ?
#
loop_
_entity_poly.entity_id
_entity_poly.type
_entity_poly.pdbx_seq_one_letter_code
_entity_poly.pdbx_strand_id
1 'polypeptide(L)'
;MRLKFDLHDKWIVDPHELAAKLGTDATELRRLDELGLVVCRVVSGIGADEGKSRVTVRTEQAGWEGVFDLTGALIDESRLPDTTRLNGFTH
;
A
#
# COMPACT_ATOMS: atom_id res chain seq x y z
N MET A 1 2.46 12.26 1.87
CA MET A 1 1.59 11.25 1.24
C MET A 1 0.15 11.57 1.54
N ARG A 2 -0.69 11.66 0.51
CA ARG A 2 -2.15 11.82 0.64
C ARG A 2 -2.84 10.91 -0.36
N LEU A 3 -3.75 10.09 0.13
CA LEU A 3 -4.59 9.21 -0.68
C LEU A 3 -5.65 10.08 -1.38
N LYS A 4 -5.76 9.94 -2.71
CA LYS A 4 -6.83 10.58 -3.50
C LYS A 4 -7.84 9.53 -3.89
N PHE A 5 -9.12 9.82 -3.69
CA PHE A 5 -10.20 9.05 -4.30
C PHE A 5 -10.40 9.54 -5.73
N ASP A 6 -10.22 8.67 -6.72
CA ASP A 6 -10.60 8.93 -8.10
C ASP A 6 -12.10 8.61 -8.31
N LEU A 7 -12.71 9.25 -9.32
CA LEU A 7 -14.13 9.07 -9.65
C LEU A 7 -14.50 7.63 -10.06
N HIS A 8 -13.51 6.76 -10.34
CA HIS A 8 -13.69 5.35 -10.64
C HIS A 8 -13.56 4.41 -9.43
N ASP A 9 -13.79 4.91 -8.20
CA ASP A 9 -13.62 4.16 -6.93
C ASP A 9 -12.17 3.64 -6.72
N LYS A 10 -11.20 4.34 -7.31
CA LYS A 10 -9.78 3.97 -7.29
C LYS A 10 -9.00 4.92 -6.39
N TRP A 11 -8.39 4.35 -5.36
CA TRP A 11 -7.47 5.09 -4.51
C TRP A 11 -6.12 5.28 -5.21
N ILE A 12 -5.80 6.53 -5.54
CA ILE A 12 -4.53 6.92 -6.15
C ILE A 12 -3.58 7.40 -5.05
N VAL A 13 -2.41 6.76 -5.01
CA VAL A 13 -1.21 7.18 -4.27
C VAL A 13 -0.20 7.76 -5.24
N ASP A 14 0.65 8.69 -4.79
CA ASP A 14 1.77 9.15 -5.61
C ASP A 14 2.88 8.08 -5.65
N PRO A 15 3.34 7.63 -6.83
CA PRO A 15 4.33 6.56 -6.94
C PRO A 15 5.73 6.99 -6.47
N HIS A 16 6.07 8.27 -6.49
CA HIS A 16 7.36 8.75 -5.97
C HIS A 16 7.36 8.76 -4.45
N GLU A 17 6.25 9.19 -3.82
CA GLU A 17 6.10 9.06 -2.37
C GLU A 17 6.08 7.60 -1.93
N LEU A 18 5.30 6.74 -2.62
CA LEU A 18 5.22 5.32 -2.29
C LEU A 18 6.57 4.61 -2.45
N ALA A 19 7.32 4.87 -3.52
CA ALA A 19 8.64 4.28 -3.73
C ALA A 19 9.62 4.69 -2.61
N ALA A 20 9.64 5.97 -2.25
CA ALA A 20 10.44 6.47 -1.12
C ALA A 20 10.06 5.82 0.21
N LYS A 21 8.78 5.45 0.42
CA LYS A 21 8.33 4.69 1.60
C LYS A 21 8.74 3.22 1.59
N LEU A 22 8.77 2.56 0.44
CA LEU A 22 9.31 1.21 0.30
C LEU A 22 10.85 1.17 0.35
N GLY A 23 11.52 2.32 0.16
CA GLY A 23 12.98 2.41 0.04
C GLY A 23 13.50 2.01 -1.35
N THR A 24 12.67 2.18 -2.38
CA THR A 24 12.99 1.90 -3.79
C THR A 24 12.80 3.17 -4.64
N ASP A 25 13.13 3.11 -5.94
CA ASP A 25 12.89 4.19 -6.89
C ASP A 25 11.52 4.03 -7.58
N ALA A 26 10.88 5.14 -7.97
CA ALA A 26 9.61 5.12 -8.70
C ALA A 26 9.70 4.34 -10.03
N THR A 27 10.87 4.33 -10.66
CA THR A 27 11.18 3.56 -11.87
C THR A 27 11.12 2.06 -11.61
N GLU A 28 11.70 1.59 -10.50
CA GLU A 28 11.71 0.16 -10.15
C GLU A 28 10.36 -0.27 -9.58
N LEU A 29 9.69 0.57 -8.78
CA LEU A 29 8.31 0.34 -8.34
C LEU A 29 7.36 0.15 -9.53
N ARG A 30 7.47 1.01 -10.55
CA ARG A 30 6.72 0.89 -11.80
C ARG A 30 7.10 -0.37 -12.58
N ARG A 31 8.39 -0.72 -12.66
CA ARG A 31 8.85 -1.94 -13.32
C ARG A 31 8.33 -3.21 -12.62
N LEU A 32 8.23 -3.21 -11.30
CA LEU A 32 7.60 -4.28 -10.52
C LEU A 32 6.07 -4.34 -10.76
N ASP A 33 5.40 -3.20 -10.94
CA ASP A 33 3.97 -3.12 -11.29
C ASP A 33 3.71 -3.68 -12.70
N GLU A 34 4.51 -3.28 -13.69
CA GLU A 34 4.47 -3.80 -15.07
C GLU A 34 4.81 -5.31 -15.15
N LEU A 35 5.48 -5.88 -14.14
CA LEU A 35 5.75 -7.32 -13.98
C LEU A 35 4.68 -8.06 -13.13
N GLY A 36 3.70 -7.36 -12.56
CA GLY A 36 2.69 -7.95 -11.66
C GLY A 36 3.22 -8.35 -10.27
N LEU A 37 4.39 -7.84 -9.88
CA LEU A 37 5.08 -8.13 -8.61
C LEU A 37 4.73 -7.14 -7.49
N VAL A 38 4.00 -6.07 -7.79
CA VAL A 38 3.40 -5.16 -6.79
C VAL A 38 2.02 -5.67 -6.39
N VAL A 39 1.91 -6.23 -5.19
CA VAL A 39 0.64 -6.57 -4.56
C VAL A 39 0.15 -5.36 -3.76
N CYS A 40 -0.66 -4.53 -4.40
CA CYS A 40 -1.42 -3.48 -3.72
C CYS A 40 -2.78 -4.02 -3.23
N ARG A 41 -3.09 -3.78 -1.95
CA ARG A 41 -4.38 -4.11 -1.34
C ARG A 41 -4.89 -2.92 -0.55
N VAL A 42 -6.00 -2.35 -0.99
CA VAL A 42 -6.72 -1.32 -0.21
C VAL A 42 -7.89 -1.99 0.51
N VAL A 43 -8.05 -1.65 1.79
CA VAL A 43 -9.17 -2.05 2.63
C VAL A 43 -9.75 -0.78 3.24
N SER A 44 -10.91 -0.35 2.76
CA SER A 44 -11.75 0.62 3.45
C SER A 44 -12.25 0.01 4.76
N GLY A 45 -12.10 0.75 5.85
CA GLY A 45 -12.69 0.42 7.14
C GLY A 45 -14.21 0.60 7.10
N ILE A 46 -14.91 -0.25 7.83
CA ILE A 46 -16.37 -0.31 7.91
C ILE A 46 -16.79 -0.40 9.38
N GLY A 47 -17.88 0.27 9.77
CA GLY A 47 -18.32 0.33 11.16
C GLY A 47 -17.37 1.14 12.06
N ALA A 48 -16.64 0.48 12.96
CA ALA A 48 -15.81 1.18 13.96
C ALA A 48 -14.57 1.90 13.36
N ASP A 49 -14.16 1.49 12.16
CA ASP A 49 -13.10 2.14 11.36
C ASP A 49 -13.67 2.81 10.10
N GLU A 50 -14.98 3.07 10.07
CA GLU A 50 -15.65 3.72 8.92
C GLU A 50 -14.97 5.04 8.56
N GLY A 51 -14.57 5.15 7.30
CA GLY A 51 -13.85 6.31 6.78
C GLY A 51 -12.32 6.22 6.83
N LYS A 52 -11.73 5.33 7.63
CA LYS A 52 -10.29 5.02 7.51
C LYS A 52 -10.08 4.13 6.29
N SER A 53 -8.98 4.32 5.56
CA SER A 53 -8.60 3.46 4.44
C SER A 53 -7.18 2.95 4.63
N ARG A 54 -7.03 1.63 4.76
CA ARG A 54 -5.73 0.98 4.94
C ARG A 54 -5.20 0.47 3.62
N VAL A 55 -4.03 0.96 3.23
CA VAL A 55 -3.35 0.62 1.98
C VAL A 55 -2.12 -0.22 2.34
N THR A 56 -2.19 -1.52 2.08
CA THR A 56 -1.07 -2.44 2.20
C THR A 56 -0.44 -2.62 0.82
N VAL A 57 0.82 -2.24 0.65
CA VAL A 57 1.61 -2.47 -0.57
C VAL A 57 2.73 -3.44 -0.26
N ARG A 58 2.88 -4.48 -1.08
CA ARG A 58 3.95 -5.48 -0.96
C ARG A 58 4.61 -5.73 -2.30
N THR A 59 5.94 -5.88 -2.27
CA THR A 59 6.76 -6.39 -3.37
C THR A 59 7.57 -7.59 -2.87
N GLU A 60 8.39 -8.18 -3.73
CA GLU A 60 9.34 -9.22 -3.31
C GLU A 60 10.49 -8.71 -2.42
N GLN A 61 10.62 -7.38 -2.25
CA GLN A 61 11.79 -6.72 -1.61
C GLN A 61 11.43 -5.78 -0.45
N ALA A 62 10.15 -5.50 -0.23
CA ALA A 62 9.64 -4.65 0.84
C ALA A 62 8.14 -4.84 1.03
N GLY A 63 7.65 -4.54 2.24
CA GLY A 63 6.25 -4.27 2.48
C GLY A 63 6.06 -2.93 3.19
N TRP A 64 4.95 -2.26 2.90
CA TRP A 64 4.54 -1.02 3.54
C TRP A 64 3.04 -1.03 3.75
N GLU A 65 2.59 -0.55 4.91
CA GLU A 65 1.18 -0.37 5.23
C GLU A 65 0.97 1.07 5.70
N GLY A 66 0.02 1.77 5.08
CA GLY A 66 -0.41 3.10 5.51
C GLY A 66 -1.89 3.12 5.84
N VAL A 67 -2.23 3.68 7.01
CA VAL A 67 -3.62 3.99 7.36
C VAL A 67 -3.88 5.45 7.04
N PHE A 68 -4.89 5.69 6.21
CA PHE A 68 -5.36 7.01 5.84
C PHE A 68 -6.70 7.32 6.52
N ASP A 69 -6.92 8.59 6.83
CA ASP A 69 -8.17 9.14 7.35
C ASP A 69 -9.19 9.46 6.24
N LEU A 70 -10.44 9.79 6.61
CA LEU A 70 -11.50 10.35 5.76
C LEU A 70 -11.01 11.49 4.84
N THR A 71 -10.09 12.32 5.33
CA THR A 71 -9.48 13.44 4.58
C THR A 71 -8.44 13.01 3.54
N GLY A 72 -8.17 11.71 3.43
CA GLY A 72 -7.07 11.13 2.66
C GLY A 72 -5.68 11.36 3.28
N ALA A 73 -5.58 12.00 4.44
CA ALA A 73 -4.31 12.20 5.14
C ALA A 73 -3.77 10.88 5.71
N LEU A 74 -2.47 10.62 5.55
CA LEU A 74 -1.79 9.50 6.19
C LEU A 74 -1.72 9.77 7.70
N ILE A 75 -2.36 8.92 8.51
CA ILE A 75 -2.42 9.05 9.98
C ILE A 75 -1.53 8.04 10.70
N ASP A 76 -1.24 6.90 10.09
CA ASP A 76 -0.31 5.89 10.58
C ASP A 76 0.43 5.24 9.40
N GLU A 77 1.69 4.86 9.59
CA GLU A 77 2.42 4.07 8.62
C GLU A 77 3.39 3.09 9.28
N SER A 78 3.50 1.90 8.70
CA SER A 78 4.34 0.82 9.18
C SER A 78 5.02 0.14 8.01
N ARG A 79 6.37 0.12 8.02
CA ARG A 79 7.13 -0.72 7.11
C ARG A 79 6.99 -2.16 7.57
N LEU A 80 6.26 -2.97 6.82
CA LEU A 80 6.21 -4.40 7.04
C LEU A 80 7.61 -4.98 6.74
N PRO A 81 8.13 -5.88 7.59
CA PRO A 81 9.40 -6.51 7.33
C PRO A 81 9.30 -7.37 6.07
N ASP A 82 10.46 -7.60 5.47
CA ASP A 82 10.68 -8.43 4.31
C ASP A 82 10.42 -9.91 4.64
N THR A 83 9.13 -10.29 4.70
CA THR A 83 8.66 -11.61 5.12
C THR A 83 9.00 -12.68 4.08
N THR A 84 10.25 -13.12 4.10
CA THR A 84 10.74 -14.31 3.41
C THR A 84 10.08 -15.57 4.00
N ARG A 85 8.83 -15.82 3.60
CA ARG A 85 8.29 -17.14 3.21
C ARG A 85 6.81 -17.05 2.85
N LEU A 86 6.54 -17.24 1.56
CA LEU A 86 5.43 -18.09 1.13
C LEU A 86 5.68 -19.52 1.66
N ASN A 87 5.26 -19.79 2.91
CA ASN A 87 4.92 -21.11 3.46
C ASN A 87 4.49 -20.96 4.92
N GLY A 88 3.26 -21.37 5.24
CA GLY A 88 2.69 -21.22 6.58
C GLY A 88 1.19 -21.54 6.70
N PHE A 89 0.45 -21.54 5.60
CA PHE A 89 -0.93 -22.05 5.55
C PHE A 89 -0.97 -23.47 4.95
N THR A 90 -0.71 -24.45 5.81
CA THR A 90 -1.18 -25.82 5.64
C THR A 90 -2.07 -26.13 6.85
N HIS A 91 -3.31 -26.55 6.58
CA HIS A 91 -4.23 -27.14 7.54
C HIS A 91 -4.35 -28.65 7.21
#